data_AF-A0A3D8RQ86-F1
#
_entry.id   AF-A0A3D8RQ86-F1
#
_cell.length_a   1.000
_cell.length_b   1.000
_cell.length_c   1.000
_cell.angle_alpha   90.00
_cell.angle_beta   90.00
_cell.angle_gamma   90.00
#
_symmetry.space_group_name_H-M   'P 1'
#
loop_
_entity.id
_entity.type
_entity.pdbx_description
1 polymer ?
#
loop_
_entity_poly.entity_id
_entity_poly.type
_entity_poly.pdbx_seq_one_letter_code
_entity_poly.pdbx_strand_id
1 'polypeptide(L)'
;MAIDDAQPSDWTLLFKHGRQTILLLVAPLTPVTQILEELLSTIKDRYSDGLPGPKPSIKYLTPDSIHDVFVGIPKDIYEPSKGFQDLDVHKEGSKASPATLDWKDGSILAFRFAKEDEQTPSQFWVEWSSYDEQYGTEAMDEDEDEEEGDDE
;
A
#
# COMPACT_ATOMS: atom_id res chain seq x y z
N MET A 1 -9.98 -26.04 9.53
CA MET A 1 -8.97 -25.09 9.05
C MET A 1 -9.34 -24.83 7.61
N ALA A 2 -10.08 -23.74 7.36
CA ALA A 2 -10.52 -23.42 6.00
C ALA A 2 -9.28 -22.98 5.23
N ILE A 3 -8.96 -23.71 4.18
CA ILE A 3 -8.03 -23.21 3.17
C ILE A 3 -8.81 -22.09 2.48
N ASP A 4 -8.28 -20.89 2.53
CA ASP A 4 -8.76 -19.72 1.80
C ASP A 4 -9.26 -20.16 0.42
N ASP A 5 -10.56 -19.99 0.16
CA ASP A 5 -11.22 -20.40 -1.08
C ASP A 5 -10.90 -19.38 -2.18
N ALA A 6 -9.60 -19.10 -2.37
CA ALA A 6 -9.10 -18.18 -3.38
C ALA A 6 -9.47 -18.72 -4.77
N GLN A 7 -10.28 -17.95 -5.51
CA GLN A 7 -10.71 -18.30 -6.84
C GLN A 7 -9.67 -17.85 -7.87
N PRO A 8 -9.51 -18.55 -9.00
CA PRO A 8 -8.59 -18.13 -10.07
C PRO A 8 -8.87 -16.74 -10.66
N SER A 9 -10.06 -16.18 -10.40
CA SER A 9 -10.49 -14.86 -10.84
C SER A 9 -10.30 -13.75 -9.80
N ASP A 10 -9.80 -14.07 -8.62
CA ASP A 10 -9.58 -13.06 -7.58
C ASP A 10 -8.40 -12.16 -7.96
N TRP A 11 -8.55 -10.90 -7.59
CA TRP A 11 -7.55 -9.86 -7.81
C TRP A 11 -6.77 -9.61 -6.53
N THR A 12 -5.47 -9.41 -6.68
CA THR A 12 -4.60 -8.99 -5.59
C THR A 12 -4.55 -7.48 -5.53
N LEU A 13 -5.03 -6.88 -4.44
CA LEU A 13 -4.92 -5.44 -4.19
C LEU A 13 -3.78 -5.16 -3.19
N LEU A 14 -2.98 -4.13 -3.46
CA LEU A 14 -1.82 -3.75 -2.65
C LEU A 14 -2.12 -2.47 -1.87
N PHE A 15 -2.48 -2.61 -0.59
CA PHE A 15 -2.74 -1.50 0.31
C PHE A 15 -1.45 -1.00 0.97
N LYS A 16 -1.08 0.25 0.73
CA LYS A 16 0.16 0.86 1.21
C LYS A 16 -0.07 1.93 2.27
N HIS A 17 0.75 1.88 3.32
CA HIS A 17 0.88 2.92 4.33
C HIS A 17 2.32 2.96 4.86
N GLY A 18 3.02 4.07 4.64
CA GLY A 18 4.46 4.16 4.85
C GLY A 18 5.19 3.08 4.04
N ARG A 19 6.03 2.29 4.71
CA ARG A 19 6.74 1.13 4.13
C ARG A 19 5.91 -0.16 4.14
N GLN A 20 4.75 -0.16 4.79
CA GLN A 20 3.92 -1.37 4.91
C GLN A 20 3.09 -1.56 3.64
N THR A 21 3.04 -2.81 3.16
CA THR A 21 2.14 -3.23 2.08
C THR A 21 1.33 -4.43 2.56
N ILE A 22 0.02 -4.29 2.55
CA ILE A 22 -0.93 -5.35 2.90
C ILE A 22 -1.57 -5.81 1.59
N LEU A 23 -1.53 -7.12 1.36
CA LEU A 23 -2.09 -7.73 0.17
C LEU A 23 -3.40 -8.40 0.54
N LEU A 24 -4.48 -8.03 -0.13
CA LEU A 24 -5.79 -8.68 0.01
C LEU A 24 -6.16 -9.32 -1.33
N LEU A 25 -6.64 -10.57 -1.27
CA LEU A 25 -7.23 -11.25 -2.42
C LEU A 25 -8.72 -10.99 -2.40
N VAL A 26 -9.25 -10.39 -3.47
CA VAL A 26 -10.66 -9.99 -3.53
C VAL A 26 -11.26 -10.33 -4.88
N ALA A 27 -12.51 -10.78 -4.89
CA ALA A 27 -13.26 -10.88 -6.13
C ALA A 27 -13.53 -9.46 -6.70
N PRO A 28 -13.59 -9.30 -8.04
CA PRO A 28 -13.77 -7.98 -8.67
C PRO A 28 -15.06 -7.24 -8.27
N LEU A 29 -16.08 -7.99 -7.85
CA LEU A 29 -17.40 -7.49 -7.46
C LEU A 29 -17.57 -7.39 -5.93
N THR A 30 -16.52 -7.68 -5.15
CA THR A 30 -16.57 -7.56 -3.69
C THR A 30 -16.83 -6.09 -3.30
N PRO A 31 -17.81 -5.81 -2.43
CA PRO A 31 -18.06 -4.45 -1.97
C PRO A 31 -16.85 -3.85 -1.27
N VAL A 32 -16.51 -2.59 -1.58
CA VAL A 32 -15.34 -1.92 -0.96
C VAL A 32 -15.46 -1.87 0.55
N THR A 33 -16.67 -1.73 1.12
CA THR A 33 -16.88 -1.78 2.57
C THR A 33 -16.35 -3.07 3.18
N GLN A 34 -16.59 -4.21 2.53
CA GLN A 34 -16.10 -5.51 2.99
C GLN A 34 -14.57 -5.61 2.87
N ILE A 35 -14.00 -5.06 1.79
CA ILE A 35 -12.54 -5.00 1.62
C ILE A 35 -11.89 -4.14 2.73
N LEU A 36 -12.52 -3.03 3.12
CA LEU A 36 -12.03 -2.19 4.21
C LEU A 36 -12.17 -2.86 5.58
N GLU A 37 -13.24 -3.63 5.81
CA GLU A 37 -13.39 -4.44 7.03
C GLU A 37 -12.27 -5.48 7.14
N GLU A 38 -11.97 -6.18 6.04
CA GLU A 38 -10.89 -7.16 5.97
C GLU A 38 -9.51 -6.50 6.17
N LEU A 39 -9.29 -5.34 5.56
CA LEU A 39 -8.08 -4.53 5.76
C LEU A 39 -7.91 -4.17 7.24
N LEU A 40 -8.94 -3.63 7.88
CA LEU A 40 -8.88 -3.28 9.31
C LEU A 40 -8.65 -4.51 10.18
N SER A 41 -9.33 -5.62 9.91
CA SER A 41 -9.14 -6.86 10.65
C SER A 41 -7.70 -7.36 10.55
N THR A 42 -7.12 -7.33 9.34
CA THR A 42 -5.73 -7.72 9.09
C THR A 42 -4.76 -6.80 9.84
N ILE A 43 -5.01 -5.49 9.83
CA ILE A 43 -4.18 -4.52 10.56
C ILE A 43 -4.27 -4.77 12.07
N LYS A 44 -5.46 -4.98 12.63
CA LYS A 44 -5.64 -5.22 14.07
C LYS A 44 -4.94 -6.51 14.53
N ASP A 45 -4.95 -7.55 13.70
CA ASP A 45 -4.29 -8.83 13.99
C ASP A 45 -2.76 -8.70 13.95
N ARG A 46 -2.23 -8.09 12.87
CA ARG A 46 -0.77 -8.01 12.62
C ARG A 46 -0.07 -6.86 13.34
N TYR A 47 -0.79 -5.76 13.57
CA TYR A 47 -0.30 -4.51 14.13
C TYR A 47 -1.19 -4.06 15.29
N SER A 48 -1.33 -4.93 16.30
CA SER A 48 -2.17 -4.67 17.47
C SER A 48 -1.78 -3.41 18.25
N ASP A 49 -0.53 -2.97 18.14
CA ASP A 49 -0.01 -1.74 18.77
C ASP A 49 -0.06 -0.52 17.82
N GLY A 50 -0.73 -0.67 16.66
CA GLY A 50 -0.82 0.34 15.60
C GLY A 50 0.23 0.20 14.50
N LEU A 51 -0.02 0.86 13.38
CA LEU A 51 0.89 0.88 12.24
C LEU A 51 2.11 1.79 12.52
N PRO A 52 3.31 1.39 12.09
CA PRO A 52 4.51 2.21 12.26
C PRO A 52 4.38 3.51 11.45
N GLY A 53 4.78 4.63 12.06
CA GLY A 53 4.82 5.94 11.43
C GLY A 53 6.21 6.34 10.91
N PRO A 54 6.36 7.59 10.44
CA PRO A 54 7.61 8.08 9.84
C PRO A 54 8.77 8.17 10.82
N LYS A 55 8.49 8.07 12.14
CA LYS A 55 9.48 7.96 13.20
C LYS A 55 9.12 6.77 14.07
N PRO A 56 10.09 6.05 14.66
CA PRO A 56 9.82 4.89 15.52
C PRO A 56 8.90 5.17 16.71
N SER A 57 8.85 6.42 17.17
CA SER A 57 8.00 6.89 18.26
C SER A 57 6.56 7.22 17.85
N ILE A 58 6.27 7.28 16.54
CA ILE A 58 4.94 7.59 16.01
C ILE A 58 4.28 6.28 15.60
N LYS A 59 3.09 6.02 16.14
CA LYS A 59 2.23 4.91 15.73
C LYS A 59 0.87 5.44 15.35
N TYR A 60 0.31 4.89 14.27
CA TYR A 60 -1.03 5.18 13.82
C TYR A 60 -1.96 4.12 14.37
N LEU A 61 -2.79 4.50 15.35
CA LEU A 61 -3.76 3.61 15.94
C LEU A 61 -4.80 3.21 14.89
N THR A 62 -5.08 1.92 14.84
CA THR A 62 -6.07 1.37 13.92
C THR A 62 -7.46 1.78 14.40
N PRO A 63 -8.27 2.45 13.56
CA PRO A 63 -9.61 2.87 13.95
C PRO A 63 -10.53 1.68 14.13
N ASP A 64 -11.64 1.91 14.83
CA ASP A 64 -12.67 0.90 15.01
C ASP A 64 -13.66 0.82 13.84
N SER A 65 -13.82 1.91 13.10
CA SER A 65 -14.77 2.03 11.99
C SER A 65 -14.06 2.18 10.65
N ILE A 66 -14.60 1.52 9.62
CA ILE A 66 -14.16 1.68 8.23
C ILE A 66 -14.40 3.10 7.69
N HIS A 67 -15.29 3.88 8.31
CA HIS A 67 -15.58 5.26 7.90
C HIS A 67 -14.42 6.21 8.19
N ASP A 68 -13.53 5.83 9.11
CA ASP A 68 -12.31 6.55 9.42
C ASP A 68 -11.14 6.08 8.54
N VAL A 69 -11.38 5.19 7.57
CA VAL A 69 -10.38 4.74 6.61
C VAL A 69 -10.62 5.44 5.28
N PHE A 70 -9.57 6.08 4.78
CA PHE A 70 -9.56 6.73 3.48
C PHE A 70 -8.60 5.99 2.55
N VAL A 71 -8.97 5.91 1.28
CA VAL A 71 -8.20 5.24 0.23
C VAL A 71 -7.80 6.25 -0.82
N GLY A 72 -6.61 6.11 -1.37
CA GLY A 72 -6.10 6.94 -2.45
C GLY A 72 -5.52 6.09 -3.57
N ILE A 73 -5.71 6.56 -4.80
CA ILE A 73 -5.11 5.97 -5.99
C ILE A 73 -3.87 6.77 -6.41
N PRO A 74 -2.81 6.15 -6.97
CA PRO A 74 -1.66 6.88 -7.49
C PRO A 74 -2.11 7.91 -8.53
N LYS A 75 -1.62 9.15 -8.42
CA LYS A 75 -1.84 10.15 -9.48
C LYS A 75 -1.16 9.73 -10.79
N ASP A 76 -0.06 9.01 -10.66
CA ASP A 76 0.71 8.44 -11.76
C ASP A 76 1.26 7.09 -11.30
N ILE A 77 0.88 6.01 -11.98
CA ILE A 77 1.29 4.65 -11.63
C ILE A 77 2.77 4.38 -11.89
N TYR A 78 3.40 5.17 -12.77
CA TYR A 78 4.82 5.06 -13.10
C TYR A 78 5.69 6.01 -12.28
N GLU A 79 5.08 6.99 -11.61
CA GLU A 79 5.78 7.99 -10.82
C GLU A 79 5.13 8.19 -9.44
N PRO A 80 5.33 7.25 -8.50
CA PRO A 80 4.66 7.25 -7.21
C PRO A 80 4.97 8.48 -6.34
N SER A 81 6.08 9.18 -6.61
CA SER A 81 6.46 10.42 -5.94
C SER A 81 5.48 11.57 -6.20
N LYS A 82 4.67 11.51 -7.26
CA LYS A 82 3.56 12.46 -7.51
C LYS A 82 2.43 12.36 -6.46
N GLY A 83 2.48 11.30 -5.64
CA GLY A 83 1.56 11.05 -4.54
C GLY A 83 0.23 10.45 -5.00
N PHE A 84 -0.74 10.47 -4.09
CA PHE A 84 -2.03 9.82 -4.27
C PHE A 84 -3.16 10.85 -4.31
N GLN A 85 -4.17 10.56 -5.12
CA GLN A 85 -5.44 11.26 -5.13
C GLN A 85 -6.42 10.53 -4.22
N ASP A 86 -7.10 11.28 -3.34
CA ASP A 86 -8.13 10.75 -2.48
C ASP A 86 -9.30 10.21 -3.31
N LEU A 87 -9.74 9.00 -2.99
CA LEU A 87 -10.84 8.33 -3.64
C LEU A 87 -11.99 8.21 -2.63
N ASP A 88 -13.10 8.88 -2.96
CA ASP A 88 -14.29 8.89 -2.11
C ASP A 88 -15.07 7.57 -2.25
N VAL A 89 -14.53 6.53 -1.61
CA VAL A 89 -15.12 5.18 -1.58
C VAL A 89 -16.41 5.11 -0.77
N HIS A 90 -16.67 6.11 0.08
CA HIS A 90 -17.84 6.16 0.95
C HIS A 90 -19.07 6.75 0.25
N LYS A 91 -18.86 7.64 -0.74
CA LYS A 91 -19.94 8.29 -1.49
C LYS A 91 -20.73 7.34 -2.39
N GLU A 92 -20.09 6.31 -2.95
CA GLU A 92 -20.77 5.29 -3.76
C GLU A 92 -21.46 4.20 -2.91
N GLY A 93 -21.23 4.21 -1.58
CA GLY A 93 -21.84 3.30 -0.63
C GLY A 93 -21.63 1.82 -1.01
N SER A 94 -22.66 0.99 -0.80
CA SER A 94 -22.59 -0.45 -1.04
C SER A 94 -22.48 -0.87 -2.52
N LYS A 95 -22.44 0.07 -3.47
CA LYS A 95 -22.28 -0.23 -4.91
C LYS A 95 -20.83 -0.16 -5.37
N ALA A 96 -19.95 0.44 -4.57
CA ALA A 96 -18.53 0.52 -4.88
C ALA A 96 -17.92 -0.88 -4.82
N SER A 97 -17.21 -1.26 -5.89
CA SER A 97 -16.42 -2.48 -5.99
C SER A 97 -15.14 -2.20 -6.79
N PRO A 98 -14.10 -3.05 -6.69
CA PRO A 98 -12.91 -2.90 -7.50
C PRO A 98 -13.21 -2.70 -9.00
N ALA A 99 -14.13 -3.48 -9.56
CA ALA A 99 -14.51 -3.38 -10.96
C ALA A 99 -15.21 -2.06 -11.34
N THR A 100 -15.96 -1.44 -10.42
CA THR A 100 -16.65 -0.15 -10.70
C THR A 100 -15.73 1.05 -10.52
N LEU A 101 -14.66 0.90 -9.73
CA LEU A 101 -13.69 1.96 -9.43
C LEU A 101 -12.46 1.95 -10.36
N ASP A 102 -12.51 1.18 -11.46
CA ASP A 102 -11.39 0.90 -12.39
C ASP A 102 -10.14 0.33 -11.69
N TRP A 103 -10.30 -0.33 -10.54
CA TRP A 103 -9.24 -1.12 -9.95
C TRP A 103 -9.06 -2.41 -10.75
N LYS A 104 -7.86 -2.98 -10.70
CA LYS A 104 -7.45 -4.16 -11.45
C LYS A 104 -6.62 -5.06 -10.54
N ASP A 105 -6.37 -6.28 -11.00
CA ASP A 105 -5.36 -7.12 -10.39
C ASP A 105 -4.01 -6.38 -10.34
N GLY A 106 -3.37 -6.39 -9.16
CA GLY A 106 -2.13 -5.66 -8.89
C GLY A 106 -2.30 -4.16 -8.63
N SER A 107 -3.52 -3.63 -8.52
CA SER A 107 -3.74 -2.22 -8.21
C SER A 107 -3.13 -1.83 -6.87
N ILE A 108 -2.40 -0.72 -6.88
CA ILE A 108 -1.76 -0.13 -5.69
C ILE A 108 -2.68 0.95 -5.15
N LEU A 109 -3.00 0.85 -3.87
CA LEU A 109 -3.90 1.75 -3.17
C LEU A 109 -3.18 2.26 -1.93
N ALA A 110 -3.11 3.57 -1.73
CA ALA A 110 -2.70 4.10 -0.44
C ALA A 110 -3.88 4.12 0.51
N PHE A 111 -3.64 3.95 1.81
CA PHE A 111 -4.67 4.19 2.82
C PHE A 111 -4.14 5.06 3.95
N ARG A 112 -5.06 5.72 4.65
CA ARG A 112 -4.78 6.50 5.87
C ARG A 112 -5.99 6.45 6.80
N PHE A 113 -5.76 6.79 8.06
CA PHE A 113 -6.83 6.94 9.04
C PHE A 113 -7.22 8.41 9.23
N ALA A 114 -8.47 8.66 9.60
CA ALA A 114 -8.92 9.96 10.10
C ALA A 114 -8.06 10.36 11.31
N LYS A 115 -7.70 11.63 11.40
CA LYS A 115 -7.16 12.21 12.64
C LYS A 115 -8.26 13.02 13.31
N GLU A 116 -8.38 12.88 14.63
CA GLU A 116 -9.41 13.56 15.43
C GLU A 116 -9.38 15.10 15.32
N ASP A 117 -8.25 15.71 14.89
CA ASP A 117 -8.04 17.17 14.99
C ASP A 117 -7.67 17.89 13.68
N GLU A 118 -7.71 17.23 12.51
CA GLU A 118 -7.33 17.89 11.24
C GLU A 118 -8.55 18.31 10.40
N GLN A 119 -8.74 19.63 10.26
CA GLN A 119 -9.71 20.25 9.33
C GLN A 119 -9.29 20.10 7.84
N THR A 120 -8.06 19.67 7.57
CA THR A 120 -7.54 19.40 6.23
C THR A 120 -7.29 17.91 6.05
N PRO A 121 -7.69 17.30 4.91
CA PRO A 121 -7.37 15.89 4.67
C PRO A 121 -5.86 15.70 4.67
N SER A 122 -5.34 14.91 5.62
CA SER A 122 -3.93 14.59 5.68
C SER A 122 -3.52 13.84 4.41
N GLN A 123 -2.34 14.16 3.86
CA GLN A 123 -1.82 13.49 2.66
C GLN A 123 -1.54 12.00 2.92
N PHE A 124 -1.76 11.14 1.92
CA PHE A 124 -1.32 9.75 1.96
C PHE A 124 0.21 9.67 2.05
N TRP A 125 0.71 9.04 3.11
CA TRP A 125 2.12 8.78 3.31
C TRP A 125 2.46 7.36 2.86
N VAL A 126 3.26 7.24 1.79
CA VAL A 126 3.76 5.98 1.26
C VAL A 126 5.24 6.15 0.98
N GLU A 127 6.03 5.20 1.42
CA GLU A 127 7.47 5.15 1.19
C GLU A 127 7.79 3.94 0.32
N TRP A 128 8.66 4.16 -0.66
CA TRP A 128 9.16 3.10 -1.52
C TRP A 128 10.59 2.80 -1.10
N SER A 129 10.90 1.52 -0.92
CA SER A 129 12.28 1.10 -0.71
C SER A 129 13.10 1.47 -1.94
N SER A 130 14.14 2.29 -1.78
CA SER A 130 15.09 2.53 -2.86
C SER A 130 16.00 1.32 -3.04
N TYR A 131 16.37 1.02 -4.29
CA TYR A 131 17.34 -0.03 -4.61
C TYR A 131 18.69 0.23 -3.92
N ASP A 132 19.05 1.51 -3.83
CA ASP A 132 20.26 2.01 -3.18
C ASP A 132 20.28 1.76 -1.66
N GLU A 133 19.12 1.87 -0.99
CA GLU A 133 18.99 1.53 0.43
C GLU A 133 19.10 0.02 0.70
N GLN A 134 18.76 -0.82 -0.29
CA GLN A 134 18.72 -2.27 -0.13
C GLN A 134 20.04 -2.95 -0.47
N TYR A 135 20.78 -2.43 -1.45
CA TYR A 135 22.03 -3.05 -1.93
C TYR A 135 23.28 -2.20 -1.75
N GLY A 136 23.15 -0.95 -1.31
CA GLY A 136 24.26 -0.02 -1.20
C GLY A 136 24.79 0.37 -2.58
N THR A 137 25.17 1.64 -2.75
CA THR A 137 25.81 2.13 -3.98
C THR A 137 27.15 1.41 -4.27
N GLU A 138 27.69 0.67 -3.29
CA GLU A 138 29.01 0.02 -3.33
C GLU A 138 29.04 -1.30 -4.12
N ALA A 139 27.91 -1.82 -4.60
CA ALA A 139 27.86 -3.08 -5.35
C ALA A 139 28.18 -2.93 -6.86
N MET A 140 28.67 -1.77 -7.31
CA MET A 140 29.01 -1.50 -8.72
C MET A 140 30.50 -1.16 -8.95
N ASP A 141 31.39 -1.43 -7.98
CA ASP A 141 32.84 -1.20 -8.11
C ASP A 141 33.65 -2.52 -8.13
N GLU A 142 33.13 -3.58 -8.74
CA GLU A 142 33.94 -4.76 -9.08
C GLU A 142 33.87 -5.05 -10.58
N ASP A 143 35.05 -5.26 -11.15
CA ASP A 143 35.40 -5.59 -12.54
C ASP A 143 35.82 -4.41 -13.45
N GLU A 144 36.76 -3.57 -13.01
CA GLU A 144 37.77 -3.04 -13.94
C GLU A 144 38.77 -4.17 -14.23
N ASP A 145 38.59 -4.84 -15.38
CA ASP A 145 39.57 -5.74 -15.98
C ASP A 145 40.92 -5.00 -16.12
N GLU A 146 41.88 -5.30 -15.24
CA GLU A 146 43.31 -5.06 -15.49
C GLU A 146 43.75 -6.02 -16.61
N GLU A 147 43.53 -5.63 -17.87
CA GLU A 147 44.27 -6.15 -19.01
C GLU A 147 45.73 -5.70 -18.85
N GLU A 148 46.55 -6.51 -18.17
CA GLU A 148 48.01 -6.42 -18.26
C GLU A 148 48.42 -6.69 -19.70
N GLY A 149 48.64 -5.60 -20.44
CA GLY A 149 49.32 -5.61 -21.73
C GLY A 149 50.76 -6.11 -21.56
N ASP A 150 50.99 -7.31 -22.08
CA ASP A 150 52.27 -7.88 -22.47
C ASP A 150 53.05 -6.88 -23.34
N ASP A 151 54.30 -6.54 -22.98
CA ASP A 151 55.34 -6.20 -23.96
C ASP A 151 56.76 -6.28 -23.37
N GLU A 152 57.52 -7.23 -23.94
CA GLU A 152 58.98 -7.37 -24.13
C GLU A 152 59.91 -7.98 -23.06
#